data_AF-A0A059JJZ2-F1
#
_entry.id   AF-A0A059JJZ2-F1
#
_cell.length_a   1.000
_cell.length_b   1.000
_cell.length_c   1.000
_cell.angle_alpha   90.00
_cell.angle_beta   90.00
_cell.angle_gamma   90.00
#
_symmetry.space_group_name_H-M   'P 1'
#
loop_
_entity.id
_entity.type
_entity.pdbx_description
1 polymer ?
#
loop_
_entity_poly.entity_id
_entity_poly.type
_entity_poly.pdbx_seq_one_letter_code
_entity_poly.pdbx_strand_id
1 'polypeptide(L)'
;MSDTKIQDLLNKPRSELTEYEVSVLEEHELTTGPLSILQTATRAHSQVLISCRNNRKLLARVKAFDRHCNMVLENVKEMWTEKPKGGKGKGVNKDRFISKMYVYTKLARTFPSHRICDNTILTRPSRFLRGDSVILVLLS
;
A
#
# COMPACT_ATOMS: atom_id res chain seq x y z
N MET A 1 21.05 -22.58 4.97
CA MET A 1 20.34 -23.77 5.50
C MET A 1 18.88 -23.49 5.86
N SER A 2 18.47 -22.22 6.05
CA SER A 2 17.06 -21.83 6.19
C SER A 2 16.28 -21.95 4.89
N ASP A 3 16.90 -21.60 3.75
CA ASP A 3 16.21 -21.55 2.45
C ASP A 3 15.75 -22.93 1.97
N THR A 4 16.52 -23.99 2.25
CA THR A 4 16.19 -25.36 1.85
C THR A 4 14.90 -25.86 2.53
N LYS A 5 14.72 -25.54 3.82
CA LYS A 5 13.49 -25.85 4.56
C LYS A 5 12.28 -25.07 4.03
N ILE A 6 12.48 -23.84 3.55
CA ILE A 6 11.38 -23.02 3.02
C ILE A 6 10.94 -23.53 1.64
N GLN A 7 11.89 -23.99 0.81
CA GLN A 7 11.58 -24.63 -0.48
C GLN A 7 10.77 -25.93 -0.28
N ASP A 8 11.11 -26.74 0.73
CA ASP A 8 10.35 -27.94 1.06
C ASP A 8 8.93 -27.64 1.59
N LEU A 9 8.74 -26.50 2.25
CA LEU A 9 7.44 -26.03 2.74
C LEU A 9 6.57 -25.42 1.62
N LEU A 10 7.19 -24.79 0.61
CA LEU A 10 6.50 -24.27 -0.58
C LEU A 10 5.88 -25.38 -1.45
N ASN A 11 6.49 -26.57 -1.44
CA ASN A 11 6.03 -27.72 -2.21
C ASN A 11 4.85 -28.48 -1.56
N LYS A 12 4.51 -28.15 -0.31
CA LYS A 12 3.40 -28.79 0.43
C LYS A 12 2.11 -27.99 0.26
N PRO A 13 0.94 -28.65 0.22
CA PRO A 13 -0.32 -27.94 0.20
C PRO A 13 -0.52 -27.16 1.51
N ARG A 14 -0.96 -25.89 1.41
CA ARG A 14 -1.16 -24.96 2.54
C ARG A 14 -2.14 -25.48 3.59
N SER A 15 -2.95 -26.50 3.27
CA SER A 15 -3.90 -27.17 4.16
C SER A 15 -3.24 -28.06 5.23
N GLU A 16 -2.00 -28.47 5.03
CA GLU A 16 -1.27 -29.38 5.93
C GLU A 16 -0.24 -28.65 6.81
N LEU A 17 -0.04 -27.35 6.59
CA LEU A 17 0.92 -26.55 7.35
C LEU A 17 0.34 -26.12 8.70
N THR A 18 1.22 -26.09 9.70
CA THR A 18 0.90 -25.47 11.00
C THR A 18 0.88 -23.94 10.88
N GLU A 19 0.13 -23.26 11.75
CA GLU A 19 0.01 -21.79 11.72
C GLU A 19 1.39 -21.07 11.78
N TYR A 20 2.34 -21.64 12.52
CA TYR A 20 3.70 -21.12 12.60
C TYR A 20 4.42 -21.19 11.24
N GLU A 21 4.35 -22.32 10.55
CA GLU A 21 5.00 -22.50 9.24
C GLU A 21 4.37 -21.58 8.19
N VAL A 22 3.06 -21.35 8.25
CA VAL A 22 2.38 -20.39 7.36
C VAL A 22 2.93 -18.97 7.57
N SER A 23 3.12 -18.54 8.82
CA SER A 23 3.66 -17.20 9.10
C SER A 23 5.09 -17.02 8.57
N VAL A 24 5.94 -18.04 8.70
CA VAL A 24 7.31 -18.02 8.19
C VAL A 24 7.34 -18.00 6.65
N LEU A 25 6.43 -18.75 6.02
CA LEU A 25 6.31 -18.78 4.56
C LEU A 25 5.87 -17.41 4.02
N GLU A 26 4.90 -16.78 4.69
CA GLU A 26 4.43 -15.43 4.36
C GLU A 26 5.55 -14.40 4.50
N GLU A 27 6.32 -14.42 5.59
CA GLU A 27 7.47 -13.52 5.76
C GLU A 27 8.55 -13.71 4.68
N HIS A 28 8.77 -14.96 4.26
CA HIS A 28 9.70 -15.26 3.18
C HIS A 28 9.19 -14.77 1.83
N GLU A 29 7.91 -14.95 1.52
CA GLU A 29 7.27 -14.42 0.31
C GLU A 29 7.37 -12.88 0.25
N LEU A 30 7.22 -12.21 1.40
CA LEU A 30 7.38 -10.75 1.51
C LEU A 30 8.82 -10.29 1.30
N THR A 31 9.81 -11.09 1.73
CA THR A 31 11.22 -10.73 1.69
C THR A 31 11.91 -11.04 0.37
N THR A 32 11.53 -12.15 -0.27
CA THR A 32 12.19 -12.64 -1.50
C THR A 32 11.38 -12.28 -2.76
N GLY A 33 10.13 -11.85 -2.61
CA GLY A 33 9.22 -11.55 -3.73
C GLY A 33 9.29 -10.12 -4.28
N PRO A 34 8.43 -9.78 -5.25
CA PRO A 34 8.31 -8.42 -5.81
C PRO A 34 7.89 -7.37 -4.78
N LEU A 35 7.39 -7.78 -3.60
CA LEU A 35 7.06 -6.90 -2.48
C LEU A 35 8.27 -6.52 -1.62
N SER A 36 9.41 -7.19 -1.77
CA SER A 36 10.67 -6.88 -1.06
C SER A 36 11.12 -5.43 -1.23
N ILE A 37 10.75 -4.81 -2.35
CA ILE A 37 11.06 -3.41 -2.63
C ILE A 37 10.27 -2.45 -1.71
N LEU A 38 9.06 -2.82 -1.31
CA LEU A 38 8.27 -2.09 -0.31
C LEU A 38 8.83 -2.27 1.10
N GLN A 39 9.38 -3.46 1.39
CA GLN A 39 10.09 -3.73 2.65
C GLN A 39 11.34 -2.85 2.76
N THR A 40 12.12 -2.78 1.68
CA THR A 40 13.28 -1.90 1.58
C THR A 40 12.88 -0.43 1.71
N ALA A 41 11.81 -0.01 1.03
CA ALA A 41 11.30 1.36 1.11
C ALA A 41 10.81 1.73 2.53
N THR A 42 10.18 0.79 3.24
CA THR A 42 9.72 1.00 4.62
C THR A 42 10.90 1.09 5.59
N ARG A 43 11.92 0.23 5.44
CA ARG A 43 13.12 0.23 6.28
C ARG A 43 13.99 1.48 6.05
N ALA A 44 14.16 1.88 4.79
CA ALA A 44 14.93 3.07 4.43
C ALA A 44 14.13 4.38 4.56
N HIS A 45 12.83 4.28 4.87
CA HIS A 45 11.86 5.38 4.80
C HIS A 45 11.97 6.18 3.49
N SER A 46 12.20 5.52 2.35
CA SER A 46 12.38 6.20 1.06
C SER A 46 11.07 6.80 0.55
N GLN A 47 11.17 7.80 -0.33
CA GLN A 47 10.00 8.35 -0.99
C GLN A 47 9.54 7.40 -2.09
N VAL A 48 8.25 7.08 -2.09
CA VAL A 48 7.63 6.25 -3.11
C VAL A 48 6.61 7.08 -3.89
N LEU A 49 6.56 6.84 -5.20
CA LEU A 49 5.50 7.37 -6.05
C LEU A 49 4.48 6.26 -6.31
N ILE A 50 3.23 6.54 -5.95
CA ILE A 50 2.13 5.59 -6.05
C ILE A 50 1.16 6.13 -7.08
N SER A 51 0.94 5.39 -8.17
CA SER A 51 -0.05 5.75 -9.18
C SER A 51 -1.38 5.09 -8.84
N CYS A 52 -2.39 5.89 -8.59
CA CYS A 52 -3.75 5.42 -8.35
C CYS A 52 -4.51 5.26 -9.67
N ARG A 53 -5.50 4.36 -9.70
CA ARG A 53 -6.39 4.13 -10.85
C ARG A 53 -7.14 5.38 -11.32
N ASN A 54 -7.41 6.31 -10.41
CA ASN A 54 -8.06 7.58 -10.69
C ASN A 54 -7.15 8.61 -11.41
N ASN A 55 -6.01 8.18 -11.98
CA ASN A 55 -4.99 9.02 -12.61
C ASN A 55 -4.41 10.10 -11.68
N ARG A 56 -4.49 9.88 -10.36
CA ARG A 56 -3.80 10.69 -9.36
C ARG A 56 -2.51 9.99 -8.95
N LYS A 57 -1.50 10.78 -8.63
CA LYS A 57 -0.21 10.30 -8.17
C LYS A 57 0.00 10.72 -6.73
N LEU A 58 0.41 9.81 -5.85
CA LEU A 58 0.75 10.09 -4.47
C LEU A 58 2.25 9.97 -4.31
N LEU A 59 2.92 11.04 -3.89
CA LEU A 59 4.30 10.97 -3.43
C LEU A 59 4.25 10.86 -1.90
N ALA A 60 4.73 9.76 -1.35
CA ALA A 60 4.57 9.47 0.08
C ALA A 60 5.75 8.69 0.63
N ARG A 61 5.80 8.52 1.96
CA ARG A 61 6.67 7.54 2.61
C ARG A 61 5.79 6.43 3.21
N VAL A 62 6.20 5.18 3.00
CA VAL A 62 5.50 4.02 3.55
C VAL A 62 5.95 3.81 4.99
N LYS A 63 4.99 3.71 5.91
CA LYS A 63 5.24 3.40 7.31
C LYS A 63 5.02 1.91 7.62
N ALA A 64 4.02 1.32 6.97
CA ALA A 64 3.71 -0.10 7.06
C ALA A 64 3.01 -0.56 5.77
N PHE A 65 3.16 -1.84 5.44
CA PHE A 65 2.49 -2.48 4.32
C PHE A 65 2.02 -3.89 4.69
N ASP A 66 1.08 -4.43 3.92
CA ASP A 66 0.49 -5.76 4.08
C ASP A 66 0.62 -6.56 2.77
N ARG A 67 0.37 -7.88 2.82
CA ARG A 67 0.35 -8.80 1.67
C ARG A 67 -0.65 -8.40 0.59
N HIS A 68 -1.71 -7.71 0.96
CA HIS A 68 -2.69 -7.14 0.01
C HIS A 68 -2.24 -5.80 -0.58
N CYS A 69 -1.02 -5.34 -0.32
CA CYS A 69 -0.57 -3.99 -0.64
C CYS A 69 -1.43 -2.90 0.03
N ASN A 70 -2.08 -3.21 1.16
CA ASN A 70 -2.65 -2.18 2.03
C ASN A 70 -1.49 -1.43 2.68
N MET A 71 -1.49 -0.11 2.65
CA MET A 71 -0.36 0.70 3.11
C MET A 71 -0.80 1.81 4.05
N VAL A 72 0.04 2.05 5.05
CA VAL A 72 -0.01 3.23 5.90
C VAL A 72 1.04 4.21 5.39
N LEU A 73 0.59 5.39 4.98
CA LEU A 73 1.42 6.41 4.37
C LEU A 73 1.49 7.65 5.27
N GLU A 74 2.68 8.25 5.30
CA GLU A 74 2.95 9.51 5.98
C GLU A 74 3.51 10.54 4.99
N ASN A 75 3.25 11.82 5.26
CA ASN A 75 3.71 12.95 4.45
C ASN A 75 3.33 12.82 2.96
N VAL A 76 2.04 12.56 2.71
CA VAL A 76 1.51 12.29 1.38
C VAL A 76 1.27 13.59 0.63
N LYS A 77 1.82 13.67 -0.57
CA LYS A 77 1.54 14.71 -1.56
C LYS A 77 0.73 14.10 -2.70
N GLU A 78 -0.56 14.42 -2.73
CA GLU A 78 -1.47 14.03 -3.81
C GLU A 78 -1.34 15.01 -4.97
N MET A 79 -1.07 14.52 -6.17
CA MET A 79 -0.87 15.31 -7.38
C MET A 79 -1.84 14.84 -8.47
N TRP A 80 -2.56 15.78 -9.08
CA TRP A 80 -3.44 15.50 -10.23
C TRP A 80 -3.47 16.68 -11.19
N THR A 81 -3.80 16.40 -12.45
CA THR A 81 -3.95 17.44 -13.48
C THR A 81 -5.42 17.63 -13.77
N GLU A 82 -5.93 18.84 -13.58
CA GLU A 82 -7.27 19.21 -14.02
C GLU A 82 -7.21 19.76 -15.44
N LYS A 83 -7.97 19.14 -16.35
CA LYS A 83 -8.19 19.69 -17.69
C LYS A 83 -9.38 20.65 -17.63
N PRO A 84 -9.24 21.92 -18.07
CA PRO A 84 -10.35 22.85 -18.07
C PRO A 84 -11.47 22.34 -18.99
N LYS A 85 -12.71 22.34 -18.49
CA LYS A 85 -13.93 22.03 -19.26
C LYS A 85 -14.24 23.19 -20.21
N GLY A 86 -13.50 23.30 -21.31
CA GLY A 86 -13.66 24.43 -22.25
C GLY A 86 -12.70 24.49 -23.42
N GLY A 87 -11.92 23.43 -23.68
CA GLY A 87 -11.25 23.24 -24.98
C GLY A 87 -10.35 24.39 -25.42
N LYS A 88 -9.28 24.69 -24.66
CA LYS A 88 -7.98 25.29 -25.06
C LYS A 88 -7.30 25.85 -23.80
N GLY A 89 -6.59 25.00 -23.06
CA GLY A 89 -5.82 25.43 -21.90
C GLY A 89 -4.83 24.35 -21.46
N LYS A 90 -3.64 24.78 -21.02
CA LYS A 90 -2.64 23.88 -20.41
C LYS A 90 -3.26 23.27 -19.15
N GLY A 91 -3.12 21.96 -18.96
CA GLY A 91 -3.63 21.28 -17.77
C GLY A 91 -3.02 21.90 -16.51
N VAL A 92 -3.87 22.24 -15.54
CA VAL A 92 -3.40 22.83 -14.29
C VAL A 92 -3.05 21.69 -13.34
N ASN A 93 -1.78 21.61 -12.98
CA ASN A 93 -1.31 20.67 -11.97
C ASN A 93 -1.71 21.21 -10.59
N LYS A 94 -2.50 20.43 -9.86
CA LYS A 94 -2.85 20.70 -8.47
C LYS A 94 -2.16 19.70 -7.57
N ASP A 95 -1.71 20.19 -6.44
CA ASP A 95 -1.20 19.39 -5.36
C ASP A 95 -1.94 19.65 -4.06
N ARG A 96 -2.06 18.60 -3.25
CA ARG A 96 -2.63 18.66 -1.91
C ARG A 96 -1.75 17.87 -0.95
N PHE A 97 -1.49 18.44 0.21
CA PHE A 97 -0.77 17.77 1.28
C PHE A 97 -1.72 17.07 2.26
N ILE A 98 -1.36 15.85 2.64
CA ILE A 98 -2.08 15.02 3.62
C ILE A 98 -1.04 14.41 4.55
N SER A 99 -1.15 14.70 5.85
CA SER A 99 -0.14 14.25 6.83
C SER A 99 -0.11 12.73 7.03
N LYS A 100 -1.29 12.09 7.06
CA LYS A 100 -1.45 10.64 7.23
C LYS A 100 -2.57 10.11 6.33
N MET A 101 -2.33 8.97 5.68
CA MET A 101 -3.30 8.33 4.79
C MET A 101 -3.20 6.81 4.85
N TYR A 102 -4.35 6.15 4.70
CA TYR A 102 -4.44 4.71 4.57
C TYR A 102 -4.94 4.35 3.18
N VAL A 103 -4.24 3.44 2.50
CA VAL A 103 -4.60 2.95 1.17
C VAL A 103 -4.96 1.47 1.29
N TYR A 104 -6.11 1.10 0.72
CA TYR A 104 -6.60 -0.27 0.73
C TYR A 104 -6.81 -0.77 -0.69
N THR A 105 -6.29 -1.96 -1.01
CA THR A 105 -6.67 -2.67 -2.23
C THR A 105 -7.89 -3.53 -1.92
N LYS A 106 -8.97 -3.33 -2.66
CA LYS A 106 -10.21 -4.09 -2.43
C LYS A 106 -10.15 -5.39 -3.22
N LEU A 107 -9.80 -6.50 -2.57
CA LEU A 107 -10.50 -7.75 -2.88
C LEU A 107 -11.81 -7.73 -2.07
N ALA A 108 -12.93 -7.98 -2.74
CA ALA A 108 -14.29 -7.73 -2.25
C ALA A 108 -14.55 -8.14 -0.78
N ARG A 109 -14.98 -7.18 0.06
CA ARG A 109 -16.30 -7.15 0.74
C ARG A 109 -16.40 -5.92 1.64
N THR A 110 -17.63 -5.47 1.82
CA THR A 110 -18.09 -4.31 2.59
C THR A 110 -17.44 -4.26 3.97
N PHE A 111 -16.77 -3.15 4.33
CA PHE A 111 -16.46 -2.86 5.73
C PHE A 111 -17.79 -2.59 6.45
N PRO A 112 -18.16 -3.36 7.49
CA PRO A 112 -19.13 -2.88 8.46
C PRO A 112 -18.48 -1.70 9.18
N SER A 113 -19.20 -0.59 9.23
CA SER A 113 -18.79 0.61 9.95
C SER A 113 -18.90 0.35 11.45
N HIS A 114 -18.00 -0.40 12.08
CA HIS A 114 -17.83 -0.34 13.53
C HIS A 114 -16.53 -1.01 13.99
N ARG A 115 -15.70 -0.19 14.65
CA ARG A 115 -14.58 -0.54 15.54
C ARG A 115 -13.39 -1.27 14.91
N ILE A 116 -12.27 -0.55 14.83
CA ILE A 116 -11.03 -0.81 15.59
C ILE A 116 -10.11 0.41 15.38
N CYS A 117 -10.02 1.28 16.39
CA CYS A 117 -8.78 1.85 16.97
C CYS A 117 -9.17 2.99 17.91
N ASP A 118 -9.60 2.61 19.11
CA ASP A 118 -9.50 3.49 20.26
C ASP A 118 -8.01 3.81 20.50
N ASN A 119 -7.74 5.07 20.83
CA ASN A 119 -6.49 5.60 21.40
C ASN A 119 -5.23 5.70 20.51
N THR A 120 -5.32 6.35 19.35
CA THR A 120 -4.29 7.35 18.95
C THR A 120 -4.86 8.31 17.91
N ILE A 121 -5.14 9.55 18.33
CA ILE A 121 -5.30 10.80 17.56
C ILE A 121 -5.35 10.63 16.02
N LEU A 122 -6.41 9.99 15.52
CA LEU A 122 -6.95 10.18 14.17
C LEU A 122 -8.16 11.10 14.32
N THR A 123 -7.91 12.31 14.82
CA THR A 123 -8.94 13.34 14.84
C THR A 123 -9.20 13.77 13.41
N ARG A 124 -10.36 13.34 12.91
CA ARG A 124 -11.01 13.58 11.61
C ARG A 124 -10.70 12.52 10.55
N PRO A 125 -11.72 11.98 9.86
CA PRO A 125 -11.51 11.06 8.75
C PRO A 125 -10.94 11.84 7.58
N SER A 126 -9.61 11.96 7.53
CA SER A 126 -8.89 12.53 6.40
C SER A 126 -8.98 11.57 5.21
N ARG A 127 -10.10 11.69 4.48
CA ARG A 127 -10.36 11.16 3.13
C ARG A 127 -9.74 9.80 2.84
N PHE A 128 -10.51 8.78 3.18
CA PHE A 128 -10.35 7.42 2.67
C PHE A 128 -10.55 7.44 1.14
N LEU A 129 -9.51 7.17 0.35
CA LEU A 129 -9.70 6.89 -1.08
C LEU A 129 -10.27 5.47 -1.18
N ARG A 130 -11.61 5.39 -1.21
CA ARG A 130 -12.34 4.16 -1.46
C ARG A 130 -12.06 3.71 -2.89
N GLY A 131 -11.22 2.68 -3.06
CA GLY A 131 -11.41 1.70 -4.13
C GLY A 131 -10.56 1.80 -5.39
N ASP A 132 -9.32 2.28 -5.33
CA ASP A 132 -8.46 2.30 -6.52
C ASP A 132 -7.34 1.27 -6.44
N SER A 133 -7.30 0.35 -7.40
CA SER A 133 -6.16 -0.54 -7.66
C SER A 133 -4.88 0.29 -7.80
N VAL A 134 -3.86 -0.04 -7.03
CA VAL A 134 -2.64 0.73 -6.88
C VAL A 134 -1.58 0.19 -7.84
N ILE A 135 -1.08 1.01 -8.77
CA ILE A 135 0.11 0.69 -9.59
C ILE A 135 1.29 1.39 -8.93
N LEU A 136 2.18 0.60 -8.34
CA LEU A 136 3.38 1.10 -7.69
C LEU A 136 4.44 1.42 -8.77
N VAL A 137 4.87 2.67 -8.87
CA VAL A 137 6.00 3.06 -9.73
C VAL A 137 7.08 3.60 -8.81
N LEU A 138 8.01 2.73 -8.43
CA LEU A 138 9.09 3.13 -7.54
C LEU A 138 10.08 4.01 -8.30
N LEU A 139 10.24 5.23 -7.80
CA LEU A 139 11.36 6.08 -8.16
C LEU A 139 12.52 5.64 -7.27
N SER A 140 13.48 4.97 -7.87
CA SER A 140 14.80 4.71 -7.26
C SER A 140 15.55 6.00 -7.05
#